data_AF-A0A955XSF8-F1
#
_entry.id   AF-A0A955XSF8-F1
#
_cell.length_a   1.000
_cell.length_b   1.000
_cell.length_c   1.000
_cell.angle_alpha   90.00
_cell.angle_beta   90.00
_cell.angle_gamma   90.00
#
_symmetry.space_group_name_H-M   'P 1'
#
loop_
_entity.id
_entity.type
_entity.pdbx_description
1 polymer ?
#
loop_
_entity_poly.entity_id
_entity_poly.type
_entity_poly.pdbx_seq_one_letter_code
_entity_poly.pdbx_strand_id
1 'polypeptide(L)'
;SGPAWGAGARADTLVILMGVAMAESNLNGLIESGRDPDEPALAVEWASFPRQRHVRATLSTLAREMKAREIGSPAVIVLGQVARLNDSLQWFTARPVFGKRVLVTRSREQASRLSLLLFQAGAVPVEVPALSLRPVGGELQAGLDAALRGLGAADWVLFTSTNGVDFAMQRLFELGLDARALASSKVAVIGSSTASRLEKFGIRADLVPERFDAEGLLDSLRDLVQPGQRAVVLRALEGRAVLTEGLETLGVEVVDVPTYFSRVPEDIGEGLQHALSGDLDLITFTSSKTVKNLVDAAGDRLPNLLEIPAACIGPVTRRTASRAGFNVVVQPTEYTIESLVEGIARWYRHRAECVDA
;
A
#
# COMPACT_ATOMS: atom_id res chain seq x y z
N SER A 1 7.18 44.96 -1.41
CA SER A 1 8.48 45.04 -2.12
C SER A 1 8.86 43.64 -2.53
N GLY A 2 9.14 43.42 -3.83
CA GLY A 2 9.64 42.13 -4.32
C GLY A 2 11.14 41.94 -4.02
N PRO A 3 11.72 40.77 -4.40
CA PRO A 3 13.15 40.54 -4.29
C PRO A 3 13.97 41.53 -5.13
N ALA A 4 15.16 41.89 -4.66
CA ALA A 4 16.12 42.69 -5.45
C ALA A 4 16.83 41.77 -6.47
N TRP A 5 16.32 41.73 -7.70
CA TRP A 5 16.72 40.74 -8.71
C TRP A 5 18.13 40.90 -9.31
N GLY A 6 18.86 41.98 -9.03
CA GLY A 6 20.15 42.28 -9.65
C GLY A 6 21.25 41.21 -9.49
N ALA A 7 21.15 40.33 -8.47
CA ALA A 7 22.01 39.15 -8.36
C ALA A 7 21.47 37.94 -9.15
N GLY A 8 20.16 37.69 -9.11
CA GLY A 8 19.51 36.57 -9.82
C GLY A 8 19.45 36.76 -11.34
N ALA A 9 19.49 38.00 -11.83
CA ALA A 9 19.56 38.32 -13.25
C ALA A 9 20.89 37.91 -13.91
N ARG A 10 21.95 37.71 -13.12
CA ARG A 10 23.30 37.33 -13.60
C ARG A 10 23.59 35.83 -13.51
N ALA A 11 22.64 35.02 -13.03
CA ALA A 11 22.82 33.58 -12.87
C ALA A 11 22.37 32.83 -14.13
N ASP A 12 23.28 32.01 -14.70
CA ASP A 12 23.03 31.17 -15.89
C ASP A 12 21.82 30.24 -15.74
N THR A 13 21.50 29.88 -14.50
CA THR A 13 20.31 29.13 -14.11
C THR A 13 19.75 29.74 -12.85
N LEU A 14 18.45 30.04 -12.86
CA LEU A 14 17.73 30.49 -11.68
C LEU A 14 16.53 29.58 -11.43
N VAL A 15 16.39 29.12 -10.19
CA VAL A 15 15.28 28.30 -9.74
C VAL A 15 14.51 29.09 -8.67
N ILE A 16 13.24 29.41 -8.97
CA ILE A 16 12.36 30.14 -8.06
C ILE A 16 11.38 29.14 -7.44
N LEU A 17 11.56 28.89 -6.15
CA LEU A 17 10.64 28.12 -5.32
C LEU A 17 9.54 29.04 -4.76
N MET A 18 8.32 28.52 -4.61
CA MET A 18 7.15 29.26 -4.08
C MET A 18 6.81 30.55 -4.86
N GLY A 19 7.28 30.68 -6.11
CA GLY A 19 7.20 31.91 -6.89
C GLY A 19 5.85 32.18 -7.58
N VAL A 20 4.93 31.22 -7.60
CA VAL A 20 3.71 31.23 -8.45
C VAL A 20 2.85 32.48 -8.23
N ALA A 21 2.53 32.80 -6.98
CA ALA A 21 1.65 33.93 -6.64
C ALA A 21 2.24 35.30 -7.02
N MET A 22 3.56 35.37 -7.22
CA MET A 22 4.29 36.59 -7.61
C MET A 22 4.96 36.44 -8.98
N ALA A 23 4.59 35.43 -9.79
CA ALA A 23 5.33 35.07 -11.00
C ALA A 23 5.48 36.25 -11.95
N GLU A 24 4.40 36.96 -12.27
CA GLU A 24 4.42 38.14 -13.14
C GLU A 24 5.39 39.22 -12.65
N SER A 25 5.31 39.62 -11.37
CA SER A 25 6.22 40.62 -10.78
C SER A 25 7.67 40.14 -10.70
N ASN A 26 7.89 38.85 -10.44
CA ASN A 26 9.22 38.26 -10.31
C ASN A 26 9.94 38.19 -11.67
N LEU A 27 9.24 37.76 -12.73
CA LEU A 27 9.81 37.63 -14.07
C LEU A 27 10.01 39.01 -14.72
N ASN A 28 9.09 39.95 -14.53
CA ASN A 28 9.28 41.34 -14.98
C ASN A 28 10.47 42.00 -14.29
N GLY A 29 10.62 41.84 -12.97
CA GLY A 29 11.76 42.39 -12.23
C GLY A 29 13.12 41.78 -12.62
N LEU A 30 13.14 40.54 -13.14
CA LEU A 30 14.33 39.93 -13.74
C LEU A 30 14.66 40.55 -15.10
N ILE A 31 13.66 40.80 -15.95
CA ILE A 31 13.83 41.50 -17.24
C ILE A 31 14.37 42.93 -17.00
N GLU A 32 13.75 43.68 -16.09
CA GLU A 32 14.18 45.03 -15.69
C GLU A 32 15.61 45.04 -15.12
N SER A 33 16.05 43.94 -14.51
CA SER A 33 17.42 43.75 -14.01
C SER A 33 18.42 43.32 -15.08
N GLY A 34 18.02 43.28 -16.36
CA GLY A 34 18.89 43.04 -17.52
C GLY A 34 18.91 41.60 -18.04
N ARG A 35 17.92 40.76 -17.70
CA ARG A 35 17.82 39.37 -18.18
C ARG A 35 17.03 39.29 -19.49
N ASP A 36 17.48 38.43 -20.41
CA ASP A 36 16.93 38.30 -21.77
C ASP A 36 15.43 37.89 -21.76
N PRO A 37 14.50 38.71 -22.29
CA PRO A 37 13.07 38.39 -22.36
C PRO A 37 12.74 37.11 -23.12
N ASP A 38 13.60 36.67 -24.04
CA ASP A 38 13.40 35.51 -24.91
C ASP A 38 14.15 34.25 -24.40
N GLU A 39 14.78 34.30 -23.22
CA GLU A 39 15.43 33.12 -22.67
C GLU A 39 14.42 31.98 -22.41
N PRO A 40 14.84 30.71 -22.47
CA PRO A 40 13.98 29.58 -22.14
C PRO A 40 13.54 29.60 -20.67
N ALA A 41 12.24 29.35 -20.45
CA ALA A 41 11.63 29.32 -19.14
C ALA A 41 10.67 28.12 -19.01
N LEU A 42 10.63 27.51 -17.83
CA LEU A 42 9.85 26.33 -17.51
C LEU A 42 9.21 26.51 -16.14
N ALA A 43 7.91 26.24 -16.02
CA ALA A 43 7.26 26.04 -14.71
C ALA A 43 6.78 24.59 -14.60
N VAL A 44 7.10 23.94 -13.48
CA VAL A 44 6.75 22.55 -13.17
C VAL A 44 5.91 22.52 -11.90
N GLU A 45 4.61 22.27 -12.05
CA GLU A 45 3.66 22.03 -10.97
C GLU A 45 3.78 20.57 -10.50
N TRP A 46 3.70 20.33 -9.18
CA TRP A 46 3.76 18.97 -8.61
C TRP A 46 4.97 18.16 -9.11
N ALA A 47 6.15 18.77 -9.18
CA ALA A 47 7.37 18.15 -9.69
C ALA A 47 7.69 16.81 -8.99
N SER A 48 7.95 15.75 -9.78
CA SER A 48 8.13 14.36 -9.35
C SER A 48 6.90 13.69 -8.69
N PHE A 49 5.69 14.24 -8.86
CA PHE A 49 4.44 13.57 -8.49
C PHE A 49 3.66 13.13 -9.75
N PRO A 50 2.86 12.06 -9.68
CA PRO A 50 2.00 11.57 -10.77
C PRO A 50 1.11 12.62 -11.46
N ARG A 51 0.73 13.68 -10.74
CA ARG A 51 -0.05 14.81 -11.27
C ARG A 51 0.82 15.97 -11.81
N GLN A 52 2.10 15.72 -12.11
CA GLN A 52 3.02 16.74 -12.58
C GLN A 52 2.51 17.37 -13.88
N ARG A 53 2.33 18.70 -13.85
CA ARG A 53 1.99 19.51 -15.03
C ARG A 53 3.15 20.45 -15.30
N HIS A 54 3.43 20.74 -16.56
CA HIS A 54 4.49 21.68 -16.89
C HIS A 54 4.10 22.59 -18.05
N VAL A 55 4.67 23.79 -18.05
CA VAL A 55 4.53 24.76 -19.14
C VAL A 55 5.89 25.32 -19.50
N ARG A 56 6.15 25.36 -20.81
CA ARG A 56 7.38 25.90 -21.41
C ARG A 56 7.02 27.19 -22.13
N ALA A 57 7.88 28.19 -21.98
CA ALA A 57 7.67 29.53 -22.50
C ALA A 57 9.03 30.25 -22.63
N THR A 58 9.00 31.53 -22.98
CA THR A 58 10.10 32.46 -22.72
C THR A 58 9.94 33.13 -21.35
N LEU A 59 10.99 33.76 -20.82
CA LEU A 59 10.93 34.54 -19.57
C LEU A 59 9.77 35.56 -19.59
N SER A 60 9.62 36.29 -20.69
CA SER A 60 8.56 37.30 -20.90
C SER A 60 7.15 36.74 -20.99
N THR A 61 6.98 35.46 -21.38
CA THR A 61 5.66 34.86 -21.62
C THR A 61 5.22 33.86 -20.55
N LEU A 62 6.14 33.36 -19.71
CA LEU A 62 5.85 32.28 -18.77
C LEU A 62 4.70 32.59 -17.80
N ALA A 63 4.62 33.79 -17.22
CA ALA A 63 3.54 34.13 -16.29
C ALA A 63 2.14 34.06 -16.95
N ARG A 64 2.04 34.51 -18.21
CA ARG A 64 0.80 34.44 -19.01
C ARG A 64 0.45 32.98 -19.34
N GLU A 65 1.44 32.18 -19.74
CA GLU A 65 1.25 30.75 -20.06
C GLU A 65 0.91 29.91 -18.81
N MET A 66 1.52 30.20 -17.65
CA MET A 66 1.17 29.61 -16.36
C MET A 66 -0.29 29.89 -16.00
N LYS A 67 -0.75 31.15 -16.16
CA LYS A 67 -2.14 31.53 -15.92
C LYS A 67 -3.11 30.87 -16.90
N ALA A 68 -2.77 30.86 -18.19
CA ALA A 68 -3.59 30.24 -19.24
C ALA A 68 -3.74 28.71 -19.08
N ARG A 69 -2.75 28.04 -18.47
CA ARG A 69 -2.78 26.62 -18.15
C ARG A 69 -3.11 26.31 -16.69
N GLU A 70 -3.54 27.29 -15.89
CA GLU A 70 -3.90 27.10 -14.48
C GLU A 70 -2.80 26.34 -13.68
N ILE A 71 -1.54 26.76 -13.86
CA ILE A 71 -0.39 26.23 -13.10
C ILE A 71 -0.41 26.87 -11.72
N GLY A 72 -0.80 26.08 -10.71
CA GLY A 72 -0.93 26.50 -9.32
C GLY A 72 0.32 26.26 -8.48
N SER A 73 0.16 26.41 -7.16
CA SER A 73 1.15 25.96 -6.18
C SER A 73 0.82 24.55 -5.70
N PRO A 74 1.83 23.70 -5.40
CA PRO A 74 3.27 23.96 -5.49
C PRO A 74 3.81 23.80 -6.91
N ALA A 75 4.54 24.81 -7.37
CA ALA A 75 5.34 24.72 -8.59
C ALA A 75 6.73 25.33 -8.41
N VAL A 76 7.66 24.86 -9.25
CA VAL A 76 9.02 25.36 -9.38
C VAL A 76 9.16 26.04 -10.73
N ILE A 77 9.67 27.28 -10.74
CA ILE A 77 10.02 27.99 -11.98
C ILE A 77 11.53 27.85 -12.20
N VAL A 78 11.93 27.42 -13.39
CA VAL A 78 13.32 27.23 -13.82
C VAL A 78 13.57 28.11 -15.04
N LEU A 79 14.59 28.95 -14.96
CA LEU A 79 14.93 29.98 -15.96
C LEU A 79 16.36 29.80 -16.47
N GLY A 80 16.56 30.01 -17.76
CA GLY A 80 17.84 29.87 -18.45
C GLY A 80 17.89 28.63 -19.35
N GLN A 81 19.02 28.41 -20.02
CA GLN A 81 19.15 27.38 -21.07
C GLN A 81 18.80 25.96 -20.59
N VAL A 82 18.97 25.66 -19.30
CA VAL A 82 18.59 24.37 -18.69
C VAL A 82 17.09 24.05 -18.83
N ALA A 83 16.21 25.04 -18.99
CA ALA A 83 14.79 24.81 -19.21
C ALA A 83 14.50 24.06 -20.53
N ARG A 84 15.42 24.09 -21.51
CA ARG A 84 15.35 23.30 -22.75
C ARG A 84 15.57 21.79 -22.50
N LEU A 85 16.28 21.41 -21.43
CA LEU A 85 16.58 20.01 -21.13
C LEU A 85 15.32 19.20 -20.79
N ASN A 86 14.18 19.85 -20.54
CA ASN A 86 12.89 19.20 -20.32
C ASN A 86 12.49 18.23 -21.45
N ASP A 87 12.86 18.49 -22.71
CA ASP A 87 12.60 17.55 -23.81
C ASP A 87 13.37 16.23 -23.65
N SER A 88 14.61 16.30 -23.17
CA SER A 88 15.47 15.13 -22.92
C SER A 88 15.25 14.47 -21.55
N LEU A 89 14.62 15.15 -20.59
CA LEU A 89 14.56 14.75 -19.18
C LEU A 89 13.16 14.33 -18.71
N GLN A 90 12.30 13.84 -19.61
CA GLN A 90 10.95 13.35 -19.30
C GLN A 90 10.91 11.99 -18.57
N TRP A 91 11.95 11.62 -17.81
CA TRP A 91 12.12 10.30 -17.17
C TRP A 91 10.98 9.91 -16.20
N PHE A 92 10.23 10.90 -15.70
CA PHE A 92 9.09 10.68 -14.80
C PHE A 92 7.75 10.72 -15.54
N THR A 93 7.55 11.67 -16.47
CA THR A 93 6.30 11.84 -17.23
C THR A 93 6.13 10.83 -18.36
N ALA A 94 7.23 10.28 -18.90
CA ALA A 94 7.22 9.24 -19.93
C ALA A 94 7.03 7.81 -19.36
N ARG A 95 6.70 7.67 -18.06
CA ARG A 95 6.49 6.35 -17.46
C ARG A 95 5.12 5.79 -17.88
N PRO A 96 4.98 4.47 -18.16
CA PRO A 96 3.76 3.92 -18.74
C PRO A 96 2.47 4.12 -17.92
N VAL A 97 2.59 4.31 -16.60
CA VAL A 97 1.45 4.53 -15.71
C VAL A 97 1.36 5.97 -15.19
N PHE A 98 2.08 6.91 -15.81
CA PHE A 98 2.13 8.30 -15.37
C PHE A 98 0.72 8.92 -15.29
N GLY A 99 0.39 9.49 -14.14
CA GLY A 99 -0.90 10.15 -13.87
C GLY A 99 -2.09 9.21 -13.71
N LYS A 100 -1.94 7.90 -13.94
CA LYS A 100 -3.05 6.94 -13.90
C LYS A 100 -3.60 6.77 -12.48
N ARG A 101 -4.90 6.93 -12.30
CA ARG A 101 -5.58 6.80 -11.00
C ARG A 101 -5.91 5.33 -10.75
N VAL A 102 -5.24 4.71 -9.78
CA VAL A 102 -5.30 3.27 -9.51
C VAL A 102 -5.91 3.02 -8.13
N LEU A 103 -7.08 2.37 -8.08
CA LEU A 103 -7.75 2.02 -6.83
C LEU A 103 -6.99 0.89 -6.11
N VAL A 104 -6.60 1.14 -4.87
CA VAL A 104 -5.89 0.18 -3.99
C VAL A 104 -6.83 -0.29 -2.90
N THR A 105 -7.27 -1.55 -2.99
CA THR A 105 -8.31 -2.15 -2.13
C THR A 105 -7.78 -2.90 -0.90
N ARG A 106 -6.46 -2.87 -0.66
CA ARG A 106 -5.78 -3.64 0.39
C ARG A 106 -5.93 -3.00 1.77
N SER A 107 -5.72 -3.76 2.85
CA SER A 107 -5.73 -3.22 4.21
C SER A 107 -4.68 -2.13 4.42
N ARG A 108 -5.00 -1.13 5.25
CA ARG A 108 -4.19 0.09 5.47
C ARG A 108 -2.72 -0.21 5.81
N GLU A 109 -2.46 -1.26 6.59
CA GLU A 109 -1.11 -1.69 7.00
C GLU A 109 -0.29 -2.32 5.84
N GLN A 110 -0.93 -2.79 4.77
CA GLN A 110 -0.28 -3.44 3.63
C GLN A 110 -0.47 -2.69 2.30
N ALA A 111 -1.37 -1.69 2.24
CA ALA A 111 -1.58 -0.83 1.08
C ALA A 111 -0.31 -0.04 0.73
N SER A 112 0.39 0.45 1.76
CA SER A 112 1.61 1.27 1.67
C SER A 112 2.65 0.77 0.65
N ARG A 113 2.93 -0.54 0.58
CA ARG A 113 3.91 -1.09 -0.40
C ARG A 113 3.38 -1.05 -1.84
N LEU A 114 2.11 -1.41 -2.07
CA LEU A 114 1.53 -1.37 -3.41
C LEU A 114 1.37 0.10 -3.87
N SER A 115 0.86 0.98 -3.01
CA SER A 115 0.75 2.41 -3.28
C SER A 115 2.11 3.06 -3.55
N LEU A 116 3.16 2.72 -2.78
CA LEU A 116 4.51 3.21 -3.02
C LEU A 116 5.08 2.73 -4.36
N LEU A 117 4.90 1.45 -4.71
CA LEU A 117 5.36 0.90 -5.98
C LEU A 117 4.56 1.41 -7.18
N LEU A 118 3.29 1.80 -7.00
CA LEU A 118 2.47 2.49 -7.99
C LEU A 118 2.79 3.99 -8.11
N PHE A 119 3.24 4.65 -7.04
CA PHE A 119 3.72 6.03 -7.07
C PHE A 119 5.12 6.13 -7.72
N GLN A 120 6.00 5.18 -7.41
CA GLN A 120 7.07 4.75 -8.32
C GLN A 120 6.42 4.16 -9.59
N ALA A 121 7.09 4.14 -10.74
CA ALA A 121 6.42 3.99 -12.05
C ALA A 121 5.36 5.07 -12.41
N GLY A 122 4.82 5.87 -11.48
CA GLY A 122 4.23 7.19 -11.75
C GLY A 122 2.70 7.32 -11.68
N ALA A 123 1.97 6.33 -11.18
CA ALA A 123 0.52 6.36 -11.00
C ALA A 123 0.10 7.09 -9.71
N VAL A 124 -1.14 7.60 -9.69
CA VAL A 124 -1.83 8.12 -8.50
C VAL A 124 -2.51 6.95 -7.78
N PRO A 125 -1.97 6.40 -6.67
CA PRO A 125 -2.70 5.44 -5.87
C PRO A 125 -3.88 6.12 -5.16
N VAL A 126 -5.08 5.54 -5.29
CA VAL A 126 -6.29 5.95 -4.59
C VAL A 126 -6.61 4.85 -3.57
N GLU A 127 -6.27 5.08 -2.29
CA GLU A 127 -6.44 4.06 -1.25
C GLU A 127 -7.87 4.04 -0.73
N VAL A 128 -8.57 2.91 -0.94
CA VAL A 128 -9.87 2.63 -0.32
C VAL A 128 -9.81 1.23 0.29
N PRO A 129 -9.34 1.08 1.54
CA PRO A 129 -9.11 -0.21 2.14
C PRO A 129 -10.39 -1.04 2.24
N ALA A 130 -10.44 -2.20 1.58
CA ALA A 130 -11.58 -3.12 1.70
C ALA A 130 -11.51 -4.02 2.95
N LEU A 131 -10.49 -3.84 3.79
CA LEU A 131 -10.24 -4.64 4.98
C LEU A 131 -9.50 -3.81 6.04
N SER A 132 -9.94 -3.87 7.29
CA SER A 132 -9.20 -3.36 8.44
C SER A 132 -9.06 -4.45 9.48
N LEU A 133 -7.87 -4.55 10.09
CA LEU A 133 -7.61 -5.42 11.23
C LEU A 133 -7.84 -4.64 12.51
N ARG A 134 -8.46 -5.28 13.49
CA ARG A 134 -8.72 -4.69 14.81
C ARG A 134 -8.31 -5.68 15.89
N PRO A 135 -7.70 -5.21 17.00
CA PRO A 135 -7.50 -6.06 18.17
C PRO A 135 -8.85 -6.55 18.68
N VAL A 136 -8.87 -7.71 19.32
CA VAL A 136 -10.07 -8.15 20.05
C VAL A 136 -10.38 -7.21 21.22
N GLY A 137 -11.66 -7.13 21.59
CA GLY A 137 -12.15 -6.32 22.71
C GLY A 137 -13.02 -7.14 23.67
N GLY A 138 -13.42 -6.54 24.80
CA GLY A 138 -14.33 -7.15 25.77
C GLY A 138 -13.79 -8.47 26.34
N GLU A 139 -14.65 -9.49 26.43
CA GLU A 139 -14.29 -10.81 26.98
C GLU A 139 -13.16 -11.49 26.22
N LEU A 140 -13.08 -11.33 24.88
CA LEU A 140 -11.99 -11.87 24.07
C LEU A 140 -10.64 -11.24 24.44
N GLN A 141 -10.63 -9.93 24.75
CA GLN A 141 -9.42 -9.26 25.23
C GLN A 141 -9.04 -9.73 26.64
N ALA A 142 -10.01 -9.99 27.52
CA ALA A 142 -9.75 -10.57 28.83
C ALA A 142 -9.18 -12.00 28.73
N GLY A 143 -9.67 -12.81 27.77
CA GLY A 143 -9.13 -14.13 27.44
C GLY A 143 -7.69 -14.06 26.92
N LEU A 144 -7.42 -13.15 25.97
CA LEU A 144 -6.06 -12.86 25.49
C LEU A 144 -5.13 -12.43 26.64
N ASP A 145 -5.57 -11.51 27.50
CA ASP A 145 -4.83 -11.01 28.65
C ASP A 145 -4.51 -12.11 29.69
N ALA A 146 -5.41 -13.07 29.87
CA ALA A 146 -5.20 -14.22 30.75
C ALA A 146 -4.21 -15.22 30.12
N ALA A 147 -4.36 -15.50 28.82
CA ALA A 147 -3.46 -16.37 28.09
C ALA A 147 -2.03 -15.82 28.03
N LEU A 148 -1.85 -14.52 27.73
CA LEU A 148 -0.55 -13.85 27.67
C LEU A 148 0.19 -13.86 29.01
N ARG A 149 -0.52 -13.65 30.14
CA ARG A 149 0.06 -13.81 31.48
C ARG A 149 0.37 -15.28 31.83
N GLY A 150 -0.35 -16.22 31.23
CA GLY A 150 -0.21 -17.66 31.45
C GLY A 150 0.73 -18.40 30.50
N LEU A 151 1.40 -17.71 29.55
CA LEU A 151 2.23 -18.34 28.52
C LEU A 151 3.31 -19.25 29.11
N GLY A 152 3.99 -18.82 30.17
CA GLY A 152 5.06 -19.61 30.81
C GLY A 152 4.62 -20.95 31.43
N ALA A 153 3.30 -21.22 31.48
CA ALA A 153 2.70 -22.48 31.89
C ALA A 153 2.03 -23.24 30.71
N ALA A 154 2.45 -22.96 29.47
CA ALA A 154 2.07 -23.72 28.28
C ALA A 154 3.31 -24.45 27.71
N ASP A 155 3.15 -25.70 27.33
CA ASP A 155 4.18 -26.47 26.62
C ASP A 155 4.45 -25.88 25.23
N TRP A 156 3.39 -25.42 24.57
CA TRP A 156 3.42 -24.92 23.19
C TRP A 156 2.67 -23.60 23.05
N VAL A 157 3.24 -22.68 22.27
CA VAL A 157 2.58 -21.44 21.83
C VAL A 157 2.65 -21.37 20.31
N LEU A 158 1.48 -21.23 19.67
CA LEU A 158 1.33 -21.37 18.22
C LEU A 158 0.85 -20.05 17.61
N PHE A 159 1.58 -19.50 16.64
CA PHE A 159 1.16 -18.31 15.89
C PHE A 159 0.75 -18.67 14.47
N THR A 160 -0.51 -18.38 14.13
CA THR A 160 -1.09 -18.76 12.82
C THR A 160 -0.91 -17.72 11.71
N SER A 161 -0.44 -16.51 12.03
CA SER A 161 -0.16 -15.46 11.03
C SER A 161 0.83 -14.41 11.55
N THR A 162 1.45 -13.65 10.64
CA THR A 162 2.27 -12.47 10.99
C THR A 162 1.51 -11.45 11.84
N ASN A 163 0.22 -11.28 11.57
CA ASN A 163 -0.63 -10.33 12.27
C ASN A 163 -0.97 -10.85 13.68
N GLY A 164 -1.13 -12.18 13.83
CA GLY A 164 -1.32 -12.81 15.14
C GLY A 164 -0.11 -12.60 16.06
N VAL A 165 1.11 -12.68 15.50
CA VAL A 165 2.33 -12.26 16.21
C VAL A 165 2.22 -10.79 16.62
N ASP A 166 1.88 -9.88 15.71
CA ASP A 166 1.87 -8.45 15.99
C ASP A 166 0.85 -8.03 17.06
N PHE A 167 -0.39 -8.49 16.96
CA PHE A 167 -1.41 -8.17 17.95
C PHE A 167 -1.14 -8.82 19.32
N ALA A 168 -0.62 -10.05 19.35
CA ALA A 168 -0.22 -10.70 20.59
C ALA A 168 0.98 -10.01 21.25
N MET A 169 2.03 -9.71 20.50
CA MET A 169 3.24 -9.07 21.03
C MET A 169 2.99 -7.63 21.44
N GLN A 170 2.21 -6.85 20.68
CA GLN A 170 1.76 -5.53 21.11
C GLN A 170 1.05 -5.63 22.47
N ARG A 171 0.07 -6.54 22.60
CA ARG A 171 -0.69 -6.69 23.84
C ARG A 171 0.17 -7.19 25.00
N LEU A 172 1.13 -8.08 24.73
CA LEU A 172 2.11 -8.55 25.71
C LEU A 172 2.88 -7.37 26.34
N PHE A 173 3.39 -6.44 25.51
CA PHE A 173 4.10 -5.25 25.99
C PHE A 173 3.17 -4.26 26.72
N GLU A 174 1.93 -4.07 26.27
CA GLU A 174 0.91 -3.26 26.97
C GLU A 174 0.60 -3.80 28.38
N LEU A 175 0.74 -5.12 28.58
CA LEU A 175 0.58 -5.78 29.89
C LEU A 175 1.82 -5.70 30.78
N GLY A 176 2.90 -5.05 30.32
CA GLY A 176 4.18 -4.97 31.04
C GLY A 176 5.00 -6.25 30.98
N LEU A 177 4.67 -7.18 30.09
CA LEU A 177 5.41 -8.41 29.82
C LEU A 177 6.36 -8.21 28.63
N ASP A 178 7.26 -9.17 28.40
CA ASP A 178 8.14 -9.20 27.24
C ASP A 178 8.39 -10.65 26.77
N ALA A 179 9.27 -10.83 25.78
CA ALA A 179 9.59 -12.13 25.19
C ALA A 179 9.96 -13.23 26.21
N ARG A 180 10.41 -12.89 27.43
CA ARG A 180 10.69 -13.85 28.50
C ARG A 180 9.42 -14.59 28.99
N ALA A 181 8.23 -14.06 28.72
CA ALA A 181 6.96 -14.75 28.99
C ALA A 181 6.82 -16.09 28.21
N LEU A 182 7.58 -16.25 27.12
CA LEU A 182 7.61 -17.46 26.29
C LEU A 182 8.78 -18.40 26.63
N ALA A 183 9.65 -18.05 27.59
CA ALA A 183 10.95 -18.71 27.77
C ALA A 183 10.89 -20.20 28.18
N SER A 184 9.76 -20.67 28.71
CA SER A 184 9.50 -22.07 29.08
C SER A 184 8.65 -22.83 28.05
N SER A 185 8.15 -22.17 27.01
CA SER A 185 7.29 -22.76 25.97
C SER A 185 8.06 -23.00 24.69
N LYS A 186 7.73 -24.08 23.97
CA LYS A 186 8.12 -24.24 22.57
C LYS A 186 7.23 -23.36 21.69
N VAL A 187 7.78 -22.74 20.66
CA VAL A 187 7.04 -21.85 19.76
C VAL A 187 6.95 -22.44 18.36
N ALA A 188 5.73 -22.61 17.87
CA ALA A 188 5.47 -23.09 16.51
C ALA A 188 4.74 -22.04 15.67
N VAL A 189 5.01 -22.00 14.37
CA VAL A 189 4.36 -21.06 13.44
C VAL A 189 4.00 -21.73 12.13
N ILE A 190 2.94 -21.26 11.46
CA ILE A 190 2.48 -21.87 10.20
C ILE A 190 3.50 -21.69 9.06
N GLY A 191 4.26 -20.60 9.00
CA GLY A 191 5.15 -20.37 7.86
C GLY A 191 6.33 -19.43 8.11
N SER A 192 7.28 -19.46 7.17
CA SER A 192 8.55 -18.74 7.24
C SER A 192 8.41 -17.22 7.39
N SER A 193 7.35 -16.62 6.83
CA SER A 193 7.05 -15.19 7.01
C SER A 193 6.60 -14.86 8.44
N THR A 194 5.89 -15.77 9.11
CA THR A 194 5.52 -15.65 10.53
C THR A 194 6.75 -15.85 11.43
N ALA A 195 7.61 -16.83 11.13
CA ALA A 195 8.90 -16.99 11.81
C ALA A 195 9.76 -15.71 11.71
N SER A 196 9.95 -15.20 10.48
CA SER A 196 10.69 -13.95 10.20
C SER A 196 10.09 -12.71 10.86
N ARG A 197 8.82 -12.74 11.26
CA ARG A 197 8.18 -11.66 12.02
C ARG A 197 8.44 -11.80 13.52
N LEU A 198 8.32 -13.03 14.03
CA LEU A 198 8.57 -13.39 15.42
C LEU A 198 10.03 -13.13 15.84
N GLU A 199 10.99 -13.41 14.95
CA GLU A 199 12.42 -13.14 15.17
C GLU A 199 12.73 -11.65 15.44
N LYS A 200 11.91 -10.72 14.94
CA LYS A 200 12.06 -9.27 15.21
C LYS A 200 11.77 -8.90 16.65
N PHE A 201 11.12 -9.79 17.40
CA PHE A 201 10.89 -9.68 18.84
C PHE A 201 11.90 -10.52 19.66
N GLY A 202 12.95 -11.05 19.02
CA GLY A 202 13.98 -11.85 19.67
C GLY A 202 13.60 -13.31 19.91
N ILE A 203 12.48 -13.78 19.34
CA ILE A 203 11.95 -15.13 19.54
C ILE A 203 12.13 -15.93 18.26
N ARG A 204 12.84 -17.06 18.34
CA ARG A 204 12.98 -18.02 17.23
C ARG A 204 11.93 -19.11 17.38
N ALA A 205 11.26 -19.49 16.31
CA ALA A 205 10.34 -20.63 16.32
C ALA A 205 11.13 -21.95 16.36
N ASP A 206 10.71 -22.88 17.23
CA ASP A 206 11.20 -24.26 17.29
C ASP A 206 10.67 -25.10 16.13
N LEU A 207 9.47 -24.78 15.64
CA LEU A 207 8.83 -25.49 14.55
C LEU A 207 8.27 -24.56 13.47
N VAL A 208 8.64 -24.84 12.22
CA VAL A 208 8.02 -24.32 10.99
C VAL A 208 7.80 -25.54 10.08
N PRO A 209 6.56 -25.83 9.64
CA PRO A 209 6.27 -26.98 8.78
C PRO A 209 6.74 -26.75 7.34
N GLU A 210 6.94 -27.84 6.58
CA GLU A 210 7.20 -27.73 5.12
C GLU A 210 5.97 -27.19 4.36
N ARG A 211 4.77 -27.57 4.81
CA ARG A 211 3.49 -27.09 4.30
C ARG A 211 3.00 -25.91 5.14
N PHE A 212 2.97 -24.73 4.54
CA PHE A 212 2.58 -23.49 5.22
C PHE A 212 1.04 -23.32 5.36
N ASP A 213 0.35 -24.37 5.81
CA ASP A 213 -1.07 -24.37 6.13
C ASP A 213 -1.33 -24.94 7.55
N ALA A 214 -2.56 -24.85 8.05
CA ALA A 214 -2.90 -25.27 9.41
C ALA A 214 -2.81 -26.79 9.56
N GLU A 215 -3.19 -27.49 8.49
CA GLU A 215 -3.08 -28.93 8.29
C GLU A 215 -1.62 -29.40 8.40
N GLY A 216 -0.69 -28.77 7.69
CA GLY A 216 0.74 -29.11 7.69
C GLY A 216 1.44 -28.82 9.02
N LEU A 217 1.02 -27.77 9.74
CA LEU A 217 1.48 -27.52 11.10
C LEU A 217 0.99 -28.61 12.06
N LEU A 218 -0.29 -29.01 11.97
CA LEU A 218 -0.85 -30.10 12.77
C LEU A 218 -0.14 -31.43 12.50
N ASP A 219 0.08 -31.78 11.23
CA ASP A 219 0.81 -32.99 10.83
C ASP A 219 2.24 -33.00 11.41
N SER A 220 2.93 -31.85 11.40
CA SER A 220 4.28 -31.70 11.96
C SER A 220 4.31 -31.75 13.50
N LEU A 221 3.21 -31.38 14.16
CA LEU A 221 3.08 -31.41 15.62
C LEU A 221 2.71 -32.79 16.15
N ARG A 222 2.11 -33.67 15.33
CA ARG A 222 1.57 -34.99 15.73
C ARG A 222 2.55 -35.83 16.55
N ASP A 223 3.82 -35.86 16.16
CA ASP A 223 4.86 -36.68 16.80
C ASP A 223 5.67 -35.90 17.86
N LEU A 224 5.33 -34.62 18.09
CA LEU A 224 6.03 -33.70 18.99
C LEU A 224 5.20 -33.27 20.21
N VAL A 225 3.87 -33.36 20.13
CA VAL A 225 2.95 -33.11 21.24
C VAL A 225 2.64 -34.40 22.01
N GLN A 226 2.27 -34.28 23.28
CA GLN A 226 1.83 -35.40 24.11
C GLN A 226 0.45 -35.11 24.72
N PRO A 227 -0.39 -36.14 24.94
CA PRO A 227 -1.66 -35.95 25.65
C PRO A 227 -1.45 -35.32 27.04
N GLY A 228 -2.29 -34.37 27.40
CA GLY A 228 -2.19 -33.59 28.64
C GLY A 228 -1.21 -32.40 28.59
N GLN A 229 -0.47 -32.19 27.48
CA GLN A 229 0.24 -30.93 27.27
C GLN A 229 -0.72 -29.79 26.98
N ARG A 230 -0.31 -28.56 27.28
CA ARG A 230 -1.10 -27.35 27.09
C ARG A 230 -0.58 -26.50 25.94
N ALA A 231 -1.45 -26.18 24.98
CA ALA A 231 -1.13 -25.41 23.78
C ALA A 231 -1.94 -24.11 23.70
N VAL A 232 -1.28 -22.96 23.60
CA VAL A 232 -1.94 -21.65 23.38
C VAL A 232 -1.89 -21.32 21.90
N VAL A 233 -3.05 -21.21 21.24
CA VAL A 233 -3.17 -20.96 19.80
C VAL A 233 -3.56 -19.51 19.56
N LEU A 234 -2.60 -18.69 19.15
CA LEU A 234 -2.76 -17.26 18.86
C LEU A 234 -3.14 -17.07 17.39
N ARG A 235 -4.42 -16.73 17.15
CA ARG A 235 -5.00 -16.68 15.79
C ARG A 235 -5.92 -15.49 15.52
N ALA A 236 -6.34 -15.36 14.27
CA ALA A 236 -7.45 -14.49 13.88
C ALA A 236 -8.77 -15.10 14.39
N LEU A 237 -9.73 -14.27 14.81
CA LEU A 237 -11.06 -14.70 15.24
C LEU A 237 -11.78 -15.53 14.16
N GLU A 238 -11.72 -15.11 12.90
CA GLU A 238 -12.32 -15.84 11.76
C GLU A 238 -11.42 -16.96 11.19
N GLY A 239 -10.38 -17.36 11.92
CA GLY A 239 -9.52 -18.49 11.57
C GLY A 239 -10.28 -19.83 11.57
N ARG A 240 -9.84 -20.78 10.73
CA ARG A 240 -10.38 -22.14 10.72
C ARG A 240 -9.93 -22.90 11.97
N ALA A 241 -10.83 -23.66 12.59
CA ALA A 241 -10.57 -24.44 13.80
C ALA A 241 -9.76 -25.74 13.59
N VAL A 242 -9.32 -26.03 12.34
CA VAL A 242 -8.58 -27.25 11.98
C VAL A 242 -7.38 -27.55 12.89
N LEU A 243 -6.63 -26.51 13.30
CA LEU A 243 -5.47 -26.67 14.18
C LEU A 243 -5.88 -26.94 15.65
N THR A 244 -6.96 -26.30 16.12
CA THR A 244 -7.42 -26.46 17.52
C THR A 244 -8.12 -27.81 17.70
N GLU A 245 -9.09 -28.13 16.84
CA GLU A 245 -9.80 -29.43 16.81
C GLU A 245 -8.81 -30.60 16.62
N GLY A 246 -7.79 -30.40 15.78
CA GLY A 246 -6.74 -31.38 15.54
C GLY A 246 -5.86 -31.67 16.76
N LEU A 247 -5.46 -30.62 17.49
CA LEU A 247 -4.68 -30.76 18.73
C LEU A 247 -5.50 -31.36 19.87
N GLU A 248 -6.77 -30.96 20.02
CA GLU A 248 -7.72 -31.56 20.96
C GLU A 248 -7.89 -33.07 20.69
N THR A 249 -7.95 -33.48 19.42
CA THR A 249 -8.01 -34.90 19.00
C THR A 249 -6.74 -35.68 19.37
N LEU A 250 -5.58 -35.00 19.51
CA LEU A 250 -4.33 -35.58 20.01
C LEU A 250 -4.24 -35.57 21.55
N GLY A 251 -5.30 -35.15 22.25
CA GLY A 251 -5.35 -35.08 23.70
C GLY A 251 -4.64 -33.88 24.32
N VAL A 252 -4.33 -32.85 23.52
CA VAL A 252 -3.69 -31.60 23.98
C VAL A 252 -4.77 -30.66 24.56
N GLU A 253 -4.49 -30.04 25.71
CA GLU A 253 -5.33 -28.98 26.28
C GLU A 253 -5.13 -27.67 25.49
N VAL A 254 -6.05 -27.41 24.56
CA VAL A 254 -5.97 -26.22 23.70
C VAL A 254 -6.63 -25.00 24.35
N VAL A 255 -5.87 -23.92 24.41
CA VAL A 255 -6.38 -22.58 24.71
C VAL A 255 -6.45 -21.81 23.39
N ASP A 256 -7.64 -21.74 22.80
CA ASP A 256 -7.86 -20.97 21.57
C ASP A 256 -7.98 -19.47 21.87
N VAL A 257 -7.08 -18.67 21.29
CA VAL A 257 -6.95 -17.25 21.62
C VAL A 257 -7.01 -16.39 20.36
N PRO A 258 -8.20 -15.85 20.04
CA PRO A 258 -8.35 -14.75 19.10
C PRO A 258 -7.54 -13.52 19.54
N THR A 259 -6.61 -13.08 18.69
CA THR A 259 -5.74 -11.90 18.93
C THR A 259 -6.26 -10.67 18.20
N TYR A 260 -6.82 -10.88 17.01
CA TYR A 260 -7.43 -9.85 16.18
C TYR A 260 -8.60 -10.42 15.40
N PHE A 261 -9.41 -9.54 14.85
CA PHE A 261 -10.41 -9.86 13.84
C PHE A 261 -10.27 -8.93 12.64
N SER A 262 -10.87 -9.28 11.51
CA SER A 262 -10.92 -8.41 10.35
C SER A 262 -12.34 -7.99 9.99
N ARG A 263 -12.52 -6.71 9.63
CA ARG A 263 -13.81 -6.15 9.24
C ARG A 263 -13.67 -5.28 7.99
N VAL A 264 -14.79 -5.05 7.31
CA VAL A 264 -14.89 -3.96 6.33
C VAL A 264 -14.84 -2.63 7.11
N PRO A 265 -14.06 -1.62 6.68
CA PRO A 265 -14.07 -0.29 7.32
C PRO A 265 -15.42 0.41 7.13
N GLU A 266 -15.81 1.23 8.11
CA GLU A 266 -17.10 1.97 8.06
C GLU A 266 -17.05 3.10 7.03
N ASP A 267 -15.88 3.70 6.83
CA ASP A 267 -15.55 4.77 5.88
C ASP A 267 -15.42 4.29 4.42
N ILE A 268 -15.55 3.00 4.14
CA ILE A 268 -15.40 2.46 2.78
C ILE A 268 -16.42 3.07 1.79
N GLY A 269 -17.63 3.38 2.25
CA GLY A 269 -18.69 3.92 1.40
C GLY A 269 -18.33 5.30 0.85
N GLU A 270 -17.93 6.19 1.75
CA GLU A 270 -17.41 7.53 1.45
C GLU A 270 -16.11 7.47 0.64
N GLY A 271 -15.19 6.58 1.00
CA GLY A 271 -13.95 6.35 0.26
C GLY A 271 -14.20 5.95 -1.21
N LEU A 272 -15.16 5.06 -1.48
CA LEU A 272 -15.55 4.71 -2.84
C LEU A 272 -16.24 5.86 -3.57
N GLN A 273 -17.09 6.63 -2.88
CA GLN A 273 -17.74 7.80 -3.47
C GLN A 273 -16.71 8.87 -3.89
N HIS A 274 -15.71 9.15 -3.05
CA HIS A 274 -14.62 10.07 -3.36
C HIS A 274 -13.67 9.52 -4.44
N ALA A 275 -13.40 8.21 -4.44
CA ALA A 275 -12.58 7.59 -5.48
C ALA A 275 -13.25 7.68 -6.86
N LEU A 276 -14.58 7.48 -6.92
CA LEU A 276 -15.40 7.58 -8.13
C LEU A 276 -15.78 9.02 -8.52
N SER A 277 -15.59 10.03 -7.65
CA SER A 277 -15.84 11.44 -8.01
C SER A 277 -14.76 12.05 -8.92
N GLY A 278 -13.85 11.22 -9.44
CA GLY A 278 -12.97 11.53 -10.56
C GLY A 278 -12.50 10.21 -11.20
N ASP A 279 -11.97 10.29 -12.40
CA ASP A 279 -11.73 9.12 -13.23
C ASP A 279 -10.78 8.10 -12.57
N LEU A 280 -11.16 6.82 -12.55
CA LEU A 280 -10.28 5.72 -12.13
C LEU A 280 -9.87 4.94 -13.38
N ASP A 281 -8.57 4.84 -13.64
CA ASP A 281 -8.05 4.13 -14.80
C ASP A 281 -7.91 2.61 -14.57
N LEU A 282 -7.84 2.16 -13.30
CA LEU A 282 -7.62 0.75 -12.93
C LEU A 282 -8.05 0.44 -11.48
N ILE A 283 -8.51 -0.79 -11.23
CA ILE A 283 -8.68 -1.35 -9.87
C ILE A 283 -7.65 -2.47 -9.61
N THR A 284 -7.06 -2.51 -8.41
CA THR A 284 -6.14 -3.58 -8.00
C THR A 284 -6.75 -4.49 -6.94
N PHE A 285 -6.56 -5.81 -7.09
CA PHE A 285 -6.97 -6.83 -6.14
C PHE A 285 -5.81 -7.76 -5.75
N THR A 286 -5.50 -7.81 -4.46
CA THR A 286 -4.45 -8.64 -3.89
C THR A 286 -4.96 -9.87 -3.13
N SER A 287 -6.28 -10.02 -2.98
CA SER A 287 -6.91 -11.21 -2.41
C SER A 287 -8.36 -11.38 -2.88
N SER A 288 -8.90 -12.60 -2.79
CA SER A 288 -10.33 -12.83 -2.98
C SER A 288 -11.20 -12.16 -1.90
N LYS A 289 -10.67 -11.92 -0.68
CA LYS A 289 -11.43 -11.25 0.39
C LYS A 289 -11.65 -9.77 0.06
N THR A 290 -10.63 -9.08 -0.45
CA THR A 290 -10.75 -7.68 -0.90
C THR A 290 -11.70 -7.51 -2.09
N VAL A 291 -11.82 -8.50 -2.98
CA VAL A 291 -12.85 -8.49 -4.05
C VAL A 291 -14.26 -8.52 -3.44
N LYS A 292 -14.54 -9.52 -2.60
CA LYS A 292 -15.87 -9.69 -1.97
C LYS A 292 -16.27 -8.46 -1.16
N ASN A 293 -15.40 -8.05 -0.24
CA ASN A 293 -15.64 -6.88 0.61
C ASN A 293 -15.87 -5.59 -0.19
N LEU A 294 -15.20 -5.41 -1.34
CA LEU A 294 -15.46 -4.27 -2.23
C LEU A 294 -16.86 -4.36 -2.85
N VAL A 295 -17.23 -5.52 -3.39
CA VAL A 295 -18.55 -5.76 -4.02
C VAL A 295 -19.68 -5.54 -3.01
N ASP A 296 -19.54 -6.11 -1.81
CA ASP A 296 -20.53 -6.00 -0.72
C ASP A 296 -20.69 -4.53 -0.27
N ALA A 297 -19.61 -3.74 -0.27
CA ALA A 297 -19.61 -2.32 0.12
C ALA A 297 -19.98 -1.34 -1.02
N ALA A 298 -19.87 -1.76 -2.28
CA ALA A 298 -20.11 -0.94 -3.44
C ALA A 298 -21.58 -0.59 -3.62
N GLY A 299 -22.50 -1.52 -3.30
CA GLY A 299 -23.95 -1.29 -3.43
C GLY A 299 -24.33 -0.76 -4.82
N ASP A 300 -24.98 0.40 -4.83
CA ASP A 300 -25.39 1.16 -6.02
C ASP A 300 -24.24 1.59 -6.95
N ARG A 301 -23.02 1.73 -6.42
CA ARG A 301 -21.82 2.15 -7.17
C ARG A 301 -21.13 0.98 -7.88
N LEU A 302 -21.59 -0.26 -7.70
CA LEU A 302 -20.98 -1.44 -8.31
C LEU A 302 -20.90 -1.36 -9.86
N PRO A 303 -21.93 -0.94 -10.62
CA PRO A 303 -21.85 -0.85 -12.08
C PRO A 303 -20.66 0.01 -12.54
N ASN A 304 -20.48 1.20 -11.96
CA ASN A 304 -19.37 2.11 -12.28
C ASN A 304 -18.00 1.47 -11.97
N LEU A 305 -17.91 0.63 -10.93
CA LEU A 305 -16.68 -0.11 -10.63
C LEU A 305 -16.39 -1.23 -11.63
N LEU A 306 -17.42 -1.83 -12.25
CA LEU A 306 -17.25 -2.90 -13.23
C LEU A 306 -16.80 -2.39 -14.62
N GLU A 307 -17.04 -1.12 -14.94
CA GLU A 307 -16.52 -0.47 -16.16
C GLU A 307 -14.99 -0.27 -16.10
N ILE A 308 -14.43 -0.17 -14.90
CA ILE A 308 -12.99 0.06 -14.70
C ILE A 308 -12.22 -1.28 -14.84
N PRO A 309 -11.15 -1.34 -15.65
CA PRO A 309 -10.35 -2.55 -15.80
C PRO A 309 -9.65 -2.93 -14.49
N ALA A 310 -9.50 -4.25 -14.26
CA ALA A 310 -8.94 -4.79 -13.03
C ALA A 310 -7.59 -5.51 -13.22
N ALA A 311 -6.71 -5.37 -12.23
CA ALA A 311 -5.45 -6.09 -12.11
C ALA A 311 -5.47 -6.98 -10.86
N CYS A 312 -5.22 -8.28 -11.02
CA CYS A 312 -5.27 -9.27 -9.95
C CYS A 312 -3.89 -9.90 -9.70
N ILE A 313 -3.47 -10.00 -8.44
CA ILE A 313 -2.15 -10.58 -8.09
C ILE A 313 -1.96 -12.05 -8.50
N GLY A 314 -3.04 -12.81 -8.69
CA GLY A 314 -2.95 -14.25 -8.98
C GLY A 314 -4.30 -14.90 -9.33
N PRO A 315 -4.28 -16.18 -9.73
CA PRO A 315 -5.41 -16.86 -10.41
C PRO A 315 -6.66 -17.03 -9.55
N VAL A 316 -6.51 -17.25 -8.23
CA VAL A 316 -7.65 -17.36 -7.30
C VAL A 316 -8.40 -16.03 -7.19
N THR A 317 -7.64 -14.93 -7.08
CA THR A 317 -8.18 -13.57 -7.03
C THR A 317 -8.83 -13.19 -8.37
N ARG A 318 -8.18 -13.47 -9.51
CA ARG A 318 -8.76 -13.26 -10.85
C ARG A 318 -10.09 -13.98 -11.01
N ARG A 319 -10.15 -15.28 -10.68
CA ARG A 319 -11.40 -16.06 -10.74
C ARG A 319 -12.50 -15.48 -9.85
N THR A 320 -12.15 -14.84 -8.74
CA THR A 320 -13.13 -14.18 -7.85
C THR A 320 -13.62 -12.87 -8.48
N ALA A 321 -12.71 -12.03 -8.97
CA ALA A 321 -13.03 -10.76 -9.61
C ALA A 321 -13.88 -10.95 -10.88
N SER A 322 -13.50 -11.87 -11.77
CA SER A 322 -14.28 -12.15 -12.99
C SER A 322 -15.66 -12.75 -12.70
N ARG A 323 -15.83 -13.54 -11.62
CA ARG A 323 -17.16 -14.00 -11.17
C ARG A 323 -18.03 -12.88 -10.61
N ALA A 324 -17.42 -11.82 -10.10
CA ALA A 324 -18.12 -10.60 -9.68
C ALA A 324 -18.34 -9.60 -10.83
N GLY A 325 -17.95 -9.94 -12.07
CA GLY A 325 -18.16 -9.12 -13.27
C GLY A 325 -16.97 -8.27 -13.70
N PHE A 326 -15.88 -8.19 -12.92
CA PHE A 326 -14.73 -7.33 -13.26
C PHE A 326 -13.96 -7.84 -14.48
N ASN A 327 -13.66 -6.92 -15.41
CA ASN A 327 -12.78 -7.18 -16.54
C ASN A 327 -11.31 -7.22 -16.09
N VAL A 328 -10.79 -8.42 -15.79
CA VAL A 328 -9.40 -8.60 -15.34
C VAL A 328 -8.43 -8.64 -16.53
N VAL A 329 -7.80 -7.49 -16.77
CA VAL A 329 -6.84 -7.24 -17.87
C VAL A 329 -5.40 -7.63 -17.53
N VAL A 330 -5.03 -7.61 -16.24
CA VAL A 330 -3.66 -7.94 -15.77
C VAL A 330 -3.70 -9.05 -14.72
N GLN A 331 -2.85 -10.05 -14.92
CA GLN A 331 -2.46 -11.02 -13.89
C GLN A 331 -0.99 -11.41 -14.14
N PRO A 332 -0.07 -11.23 -13.16
CA PRO A 332 1.33 -11.61 -13.32
C PRO A 332 1.51 -13.14 -13.26
N THR A 333 2.70 -13.59 -13.69
CA THR A 333 3.15 -14.99 -13.55
C THR A 333 3.58 -15.30 -12.13
N GLU A 334 4.30 -14.38 -11.49
CA GLU A 334 4.66 -14.43 -10.06
C GLU A 334 3.65 -13.65 -9.23
N TYR A 335 3.21 -14.22 -8.10
CA TYR A 335 2.11 -13.65 -7.30
C TYR A 335 2.60 -12.64 -6.26
N THR A 336 3.46 -11.71 -6.68
CA THR A 336 4.07 -10.66 -5.86
C THR A 336 3.48 -9.28 -6.17
N ILE A 337 3.76 -8.28 -5.34
CA ILE A 337 3.29 -6.90 -5.55
C ILE A 337 4.07 -6.26 -6.70
N GLU A 338 5.35 -6.57 -6.77
CA GLU A 338 6.33 -6.10 -7.74
C GLU A 338 5.92 -6.52 -9.15
N SER A 339 5.67 -7.82 -9.35
CA SER A 339 5.26 -8.37 -10.65
C SER A 339 3.86 -7.91 -11.05
N LEU A 340 2.96 -7.64 -10.08
CA LEU A 340 1.67 -7.00 -10.36
C LEU A 340 1.85 -5.59 -10.93
N VAL A 341 2.69 -4.75 -10.31
CA VAL A 341 2.97 -3.38 -10.77
C VAL A 341 3.68 -3.39 -12.13
N GLU A 342 4.63 -4.30 -12.34
CA GLU A 342 5.29 -4.45 -13.64
C GLU A 342 4.30 -4.89 -14.73
N GLY A 343 3.39 -5.83 -14.42
CA GLY A 343 2.33 -6.25 -15.31
C GLY A 343 1.37 -5.11 -15.70
N ILE A 344 1.04 -4.22 -14.76
CA ILE A 344 0.26 -3.01 -15.02
C ILE A 344 1.03 -2.06 -15.96
N ALA A 345 2.30 -1.79 -15.69
CA ALA A 345 3.13 -0.91 -16.52
C ALA A 345 3.34 -1.47 -17.94
N ARG A 346 3.43 -2.80 -18.10
CA ARG A 346 3.50 -3.48 -19.39
C ARG A 346 2.19 -3.34 -20.17
N TRP A 347 1.05 -3.50 -19.50
CA TRP A 347 -0.28 -3.37 -20.11
C TRP A 347 -0.55 -1.95 -20.64
N TYR A 348 -0.28 -0.91 -19.85
CA TYR A 348 -0.45 0.47 -20.33
C TYR A 348 0.50 0.83 -21.48
N ARG A 349 1.75 0.33 -21.47
CA ARG A 349 2.70 0.58 -22.57
C ARG A 349 2.16 0.02 -23.89
N HIS A 350 1.76 -1.24 -23.89
CA HIS A 350 1.19 -1.89 -25.07
C HIS A 350 -0.11 -1.20 -25.53
N ARG A 351 -0.93 -0.72 -24.58
CA ARG A 351 -2.16 0.01 -24.89
C ARG A 351 -1.91 1.39 -25.52
N ALA A 352 -0.80 2.06 -25.21
CA ALA A 352 -0.39 3.29 -25.89
C ALA A 352 0.08 2.99 -27.32
N GLU A 353 0.96 1.98 -27.49
CA GLU A 353 1.45 1.51 -28.79
C GLU A 353 0.31 1.15 -29.77
N CYS A 354 -0.81 0.61 -29.28
CA CYS A 354 -1.99 0.28 -30.09
C CYS A 354 -2.97 1.45 -30.34
N VAL A 355 -2.76 2.62 -29.74
CA VAL A 355 -3.56 3.84 -29.97
C VAL A 355 -2.85 4.79 -30.94
N ASP A 356 -1.52 4.74 -30.97
CA ASP A 356 -0.68 5.55 -31.87
C ASP A 356 -0.43 4.88 -33.25
N ALA A 357 -1.11 3.77 -33.56
CA ALA A 357 -0.91 2.92 -34.75
C ALA A 357 -2.19 2.77 -35.60
#